data_AF-A0A1L9NVP8-F1
#
_entry.id   AF-A0A1L9NVP8-F1
#
_cell.length_a   1.000
_cell.length_b   1.000
_cell.length_c   1.000
_cell.angle_alpha   90.00
_cell.angle_beta   90.00
_cell.angle_gamma   90.00
#
_symmetry.space_group_name_H-M   'P 1'
#
loop_
_entity.id
_entity.type
_entity.pdbx_description
1 polymer ?
#
loop_
_entity_poly.entity_id
_entity_poly.type
_entity_poly.pdbx_seq_one_letter_code
_entity_poly.pdbx_strand_id
1 'polypeptide(L)'
;MRSFVTALLFALLATQTSAQACPDKYRFVDFGAMDREGILRRGGTVFRAFDAQNTHLLKRKSVVCHAVEENAVDGRALKIPVVSKIEIDTEIAKLDILGLLIEATENAVADAEKSAARHQAVLTDANITKGDTYLCASTSDTTNTSCQHVSPYLAKAPLVTYCDAQICEIPVLALNDGIFITASWTRVAQTQDALGQEISEKLGLLDTFLQPHVKRI
;
A
#
# COMPACT_ATOMS: atom_id res chain seq x y z
N MET A 1 -32.58 -50.64 23.94
CA MET A 1 -31.63 -50.24 22.87
C MET A 1 -32.13 -48.91 22.32
N ARG A 2 -31.42 -47.80 22.63
CA ARG A 2 -30.56 -47.05 21.69
C ARG A 2 -31.36 -46.48 20.50
N SER A 3 -31.43 -45.18 20.23
CA SER A 3 -30.74 -44.01 20.76
C SER A 3 -31.55 -42.77 20.36
N PHE A 4 -31.67 -41.82 21.30
CA PHE A 4 -31.87 -40.40 21.00
C PHE A 4 -30.67 -39.91 20.20
N VAL A 5 -30.89 -39.32 19.01
CA VAL A 5 -29.87 -38.50 18.35
C VAL A 5 -30.46 -37.11 18.16
N THR A 6 -30.22 -36.30 19.17
CA THR A 6 -30.35 -34.85 19.21
C THR A 6 -29.35 -34.28 18.20
N ALA A 7 -29.79 -33.87 17.02
CA ALA A 7 -28.98 -33.08 16.11
C ALA A 7 -28.98 -31.62 16.58
N LEU A 8 -28.03 -31.30 17.46
CA LEU A 8 -27.67 -29.93 17.80
C LEU A 8 -27.15 -29.26 16.52
N LEU A 9 -27.97 -28.41 15.91
CA LEU A 9 -27.54 -27.51 14.85
C LEU A 9 -26.69 -26.41 15.52
N PHE A 10 -25.39 -26.64 15.60
CA PHE A 10 -24.42 -25.58 15.87
C PHE A 10 -24.42 -24.66 14.65
N ALA A 11 -25.23 -23.61 14.72
CA ALA A 11 -25.06 -22.43 13.87
C ALA A 11 -23.73 -21.79 14.26
N LEU A 12 -22.67 -22.18 13.55
CA LEU A 12 -21.43 -21.42 13.45
C LEU A 12 -21.80 -20.04 12.89
N LEU A 13 -22.12 -19.12 13.81
CA LEU A 13 -22.05 -17.70 13.56
C LEU A 13 -20.59 -17.41 13.24
N ALA A 14 -20.25 -17.49 11.95
CA ALA A 14 -19.09 -16.82 11.42
C ALA A 14 -19.21 -15.37 11.88
N THR A 15 -18.36 -14.96 12.82
CA THR A 15 -18.14 -13.56 13.12
C THR A 15 -17.65 -12.94 11.84
N GLN A 16 -18.59 -12.41 11.04
CA GLN A 16 -18.26 -11.39 10.07
C GLN A 16 -17.68 -10.26 10.92
N THR A 17 -16.36 -10.11 10.89
CA THR A 17 -15.67 -8.95 11.45
C THR A 17 -16.16 -7.77 10.61
N SER A 18 -17.29 -7.21 11.01
CA SER A 18 -17.96 -6.14 10.29
C SER A 18 -17.02 -4.95 10.24
N ALA A 19 -16.66 -4.52 9.03
CA ALA A 19 -16.05 -3.22 8.84
C ALA A 19 -16.95 -2.17 9.52
N GLN A 20 -16.42 -1.46 10.52
CA GLN A 20 -17.17 -0.42 11.20
C GLN A 20 -17.21 0.83 10.30
N ALA A 21 -18.33 1.57 10.33
CA ALA A 21 -18.38 2.87 9.69
C ALA A 21 -17.27 3.77 10.24
N CYS A 22 -16.42 4.28 9.35
CA CYS A 22 -15.40 5.24 9.73
C CYS A 22 -16.03 6.47 10.39
N PRO A 23 -15.39 7.10 11.38
CA PRO A 23 -15.86 8.37 11.93
C PRO A 23 -16.04 9.41 10.82
N ASP A 24 -17.06 10.26 10.94
CA ASP A 24 -17.34 11.29 9.92
C ASP A 24 -16.21 12.32 9.77
N LYS A 25 -15.42 12.49 10.82
CA LYS A 25 -14.27 13.40 10.89
C LYS A 25 -13.13 12.75 11.68
N TYR A 26 -11.95 12.72 11.08
CA TYR A 26 -10.70 12.27 11.70
C TYR A 26 -9.55 12.98 11.03
N ARG A 27 -8.49 13.31 11.77
CA ARG A 27 -7.28 13.99 11.23
C ARG A 27 -6.12 13.03 10.98
N PHE A 28 -6.20 11.87 11.59
CA PHE A 28 -5.21 10.82 11.55
C PHE A 28 -5.95 9.50 11.38
N VAL A 29 -5.27 8.53 10.82
CA VAL A 29 -5.68 7.13 10.76
C VAL A 29 -4.53 6.29 11.27
N ASP A 30 -4.84 5.18 11.92
CA ASP A 30 -3.86 4.24 12.49
C ASP A 30 -4.00 2.91 11.73
N PHE A 31 -2.91 2.33 11.25
CA PHE A 31 -2.96 1.01 10.60
C PHE A 31 -3.02 -0.15 11.59
N GLY A 32 -2.99 0.16 12.89
CA GLY A 32 -3.06 -0.79 13.98
C GLY A 32 -1.82 -1.68 14.06
N ALA A 33 -1.77 -2.47 15.13
CA ALA A 33 -0.77 -3.50 15.34
C ALA A 33 -1.44 -4.70 15.99
N MET A 34 -1.04 -5.91 15.58
CA MET A 34 -1.46 -7.12 16.27
C MET A 34 -0.73 -7.21 17.62
N ASP A 35 -1.49 -7.47 18.69
CA ASP A 35 -0.90 -7.79 19.99
C ASP A 35 -0.34 -9.23 20.02
N ARG A 36 0.14 -9.67 21.18
CA ARG A 36 0.72 -11.01 21.36
C ARG A 36 -0.31 -12.12 21.22
N GLU A 37 -1.58 -11.79 21.39
CA GLU A 37 -2.73 -12.69 21.25
C GLU A 37 -3.29 -12.71 19.82
N GLY A 38 -2.72 -11.91 18.90
CA GLY A 38 -3.18 -11.81 17.50
C GLY A 38 -4.42 -10.93 17.33
N ILE A 39 -4.74 -10.10 18.31
CA ILE A 39 -5.86 -9.16 18.26
C ILE A 39 -5.36 -7.82 17.72
N LEU A 40 -6.06 -7.29 16.72
CA LEU A 40 -5.76 -5.97 16.18
C LEU A 40 -6.08 -4.88 17.21
N ARG A 41 -5.07 -4.08 17.56
CA ARG A 41 -5.20 -2.91 18.44
C ARG A 41 -4.66 -1.66 17.76
N ARG A 42 -4.96 -0.50 18.34
CA ARG A 42 -4.26 0.77 18.05
C ARG A 42 -2.77 0.67 18.39
N GLY A 43 -1.97 1.57 17.82
CA GLY A 43 -0.53 1.67 18.06
C GLY A 43 0.32 1.23 16.87
N GLY A 44 -0.25 1.20 15.68
CA GLY A 44 0.47 0.95 14.44
C GLY A 44 1.11 2.21 13.86
N THR A 45 1.38 2.15 12.56
CA THR A 45 1.81 3.33 11.82
C THR A 45 0.64 4.29 11.68
N VAL A 46 0.88 5.57 11.99
CA VAL A 46 -0.14 6.61 11.89
C VAL A 46 0.08 7.46 10.65
N PHE A 47 -0.98 7.61 9.85
CA PHE A 47 -1.00 8.51 8.70
C PHE A 47 -1.81 9.77 9.01
N ARG A 48 -1.26 10.94 8.68
CA ARG A 48 -1.95 12.22 8.79
C ARG A 48 -2.79 12.48 7.54
N ALA A 49 -4.11 12.39 7.68
CA ALA A 49 -5.09 12.58 6.61
C ALA A 49 -5.25 14.03 6.11
N PHE A 50 -4.38 14.95 6.53
CA PHE A 50 -4.46 16.37 6.23
C PHE A 50 -3.10 16.96 5.86
N ASP A 51 -3.09 17.94 4.96
CA ASP A 51 -1.93 18.77 4.67
C ASP A 51 -1.66 19.84 5.75
N ALA A 52 -0.67 20.69 5.50
CA ALA A 52 -0.32 21.81 6.38
C ALA A 52 -1.40 22.92 6.40
N GLN A 53 -2.23 23.00 5.37
CA GLN A 53 -3.31 23.98 5.18
C GLN A 53 -4.66 23.49 5.75
N ASN A 54 -4.71 22.31 6.34
CA ASN A 54 -5.92 21.62 6.82
C ASN A 54 -6.90 21.22 5.70
N THR A 55 -6.40 20.84 4.53
CA THR A 55 -7.15 20.13 3.49
C THR A 55 -7.11 18.62 3.75
N HIS A 56 -8.26 17.93 3.64
CA HIS A 56 -8.34 16.48 3.80
C HIS A 56 -7.82 15.77 2.55
N LEU A 57 -6.82 14.90 2.71
CA LEU A 57 -6.06 14.29 1.61
C LEU A 57 -6.60 12.92 1.16
N LEU A 58 -7.46 12.26 1.95
CA LEU A 58 -7.93 10.91 1.61
C LEU A 58 -9.23 10.95 0.82
N LYS A 59 -9.37 10.05 -0.15
CA LYS A 59 -10.66 9.72 -0.79
C LYS A 59 -11.53 9.01 0.25
N ARG A 60 -12.47 9.73 0.86
CA ARG A 60 -13.28 9.23 1.99
C ARG A 60 -13.97 7.89 1.75
N LYS A 61 -14.42 7.63 0.52
CA LYS A 61 -15.12 6.38 0.15
C LYS A 61 -14.19 5.16 0.05
N SER A 62 -12.87 5.38 -0.05
CA SER A 62 -11.86 4.33 -0.21
C SER A 62 -11.21 3.92 1.11
N VAL A 63 -11.55 4.61 2.21
CA VAL A 63 -11.03 4.29 3.56
C VAL A 63 -11.80 3.12 4.16
N VAL A 64 -11.08 2.09 4.60
CA VAL A 64 -11.67 0.89 5.22
C VAL A 64 -11.26 0.83 6.68
N CYS A 65 -12.22 1.03 7.58
CA CYS A 65 -11.99 1.02 9.03
C CYS A 65 -12.26 -0.35 9.66
N HIS A 66 -11.42 -0.72 10.62
CA HIS A 66 -11.64 -1.87 11.50
C HIS A 66 -12.47 -1.48 12.72
N ALA A 67 -13.25 -2.44 13.20
CA ALA A 67 -13.82 -2.38 14.54
C ALA A 67 -12.73 -2.74 15.55
N VAL A 68 -12.40 -1.83 16.46
CA VAL A 68 -11.52 -2.06 17.60
C VAL A 68 -12.22 -1.60 18.88
N GLU A 69 -11.85 -2.20 20.03
CA GLU A 69 -12.49 -1.91 21.32
C GLU A 69 -12.48 -0.42 21.65
N GLU A 70 -11.34 0.25 21.43
CA GLU A 70 -11.18 1.67 21.69
C GLU A 70 -10.33 2.35 20.62
N ASN A 71 -10.85 3.42 20.04
CA ASN A 71 -10.10 4.30 19.16
C ASN A 71 -9.30 5.32 19.99
N ALA A 72 -8.08 5.63 19.57
CA ALA A 72 -7.38 6.78 20.10
C ALA A 72 -8.10 8.09 19.75
N VAL A 73 -7.81 9.15 20.49
CA VAL A 73 -8.24 10.51 20.16
C VAL A 73 -7.03 11.40 19.94
N ASP A 74 -7.13 12.33 19.00
CA ASP A 74 -6.10 13.34 18.79
C ASP A 74 -6.20 14.46 19.85
N GLY A 75 -5.26 15.41 19.83
CA GLY A 75 -5.26 16.56 20.76
C GLY A 75 -6.47 17.51 20.63
N ARG A 76 -7.41 17.25 19.71
CA ARG A 76 -8.68 17.96 19.53
C ARG A 76 -9.89 17.08 19.85
N ALA A 77 -9.67 15.95 20.51
CA ALA A 77 -10.70 14.96 20.85
C ALA A 77 -11.40 14.34 19.62
N LEU A 78 -10.77 14.37 18.44
CA LEU A 78 -11.27 13.64 17.26
C LEU A 78 -10.78 12.20 17.31
N LYS A 79 -11.66 11.24 17.02
CA LYS A 79 -11.30 9.82 16.92
C LYS A 79 -10.26 9.60 15.81
N ILE A 80 -9.30 8.75 16.10
CA ILE A 80 -8.31 8.21 15.15
C ILE A 80 -8.75 6.77 14.85
N PRO A 81 -9.41 6.52 13.71
CA PRO A 81 -9.85 5.17 13.38
C PRO A 81 -8.66 4.27 13.05
N VAL A 82 -8.79 2.98 13.40
CA VAL A 82 -7.92 1.93 12.89
C VAL A 82 -8.39 1.52 11.49
N VAL A 83 -7.48 1.44 10.51
CA VAL A 83 -7.78 1.21 9.09
C VAL A 83 -6.93 0.09 8.50
N SER A 84 -7.48 -0.67 7.53
CA SER A 84 -6.69 -1.56 6.67
C SER A 84 -6.27 -0.91 5.37
N LYS A 85 -6.95 0.17 4.95
CA LYS A 85 -6.75 0.75 3.64
C LYS A 85 -7.11 2.22 3.62
N ILE A 86 -6.28 3.01 2.95
CA ILE A 86 -6.57 4.39 2.57
C ILE A 86 -6.11 4.66 1.13
N GLU A 87 -6.83 5.53 0.45
CA GLU A 87 -6.45 6.04 -0.86
C GLU A 87 -6.28 7.55 -0.78
N ILE A 88 -5.19 8.06 -1.35
CA ILE A 88 -4.92 9.49 -1.43
C ILE A 88 -5.70 10.07 -2.61
N ASP A 89 -6.33 11.21 -2.38
CA ASP A 89 -6.89 12.05 -3.43
C ASP A 89 -5.74 12.79 -4.11
N THR A 90 -5.28 12.26 -5.24
CA THR A 90 -4.08 12.75 -5.94
C THR A 90 -4.30 14.14 -6.54
N GLU A 91 -5.54 14.52 -6.87
CA GLU A 91 -5.89 15.86 -7.33
C GLU A 91 -5.77 16.88 -6.19
N ILE A 92 -6.33 16.57 -5.02
CA ILE A 92 -6.23 17.43 -3.83
C ILE A 92 -4.78 17.52 -3.36
N ALA A 93 -4.07 16.39 -3.35
CA ALA A 93 -2.66 16.31 -2.97
C ALA A 93 -1.71 16.91 -4.03
N LYS A 94 -2.22 17.28 -5.23
CA LYS A 94 -1.47 17.81 -6.36
C LYS A 94 -0.29 16.92 -6.76
N LEU A 95 -0.50 15.61 -6.70
CA LEU A 95 0.48 14.62 -7.09
C LEU A 95 0.29 14.27 -8.56
N ASP A 96 1.36 14.32 -9.34
CA ASP A 96 1.36 13.88 -10.73
C ASP A 96 1.42 12.34 -10.82
N ILE A 97 0.38 11.69 -10.30
CA ILE A 97 0.14 10.24 -10.33
C ILE A 97 -1.37 9.98 -10.43
N LEU A 98 -1.74 8.84 -11.01
CA LEU A 98 -3.14 8.44 -11.20
C LEU A 98 -3.77 7.88 -9.92
N GLY A 99 -2.97 7.19 -9.11
CA GLY A 99 -3.46 6.52 -7.90
C GLY A 99 -2.35 6.31 -6.88
N LEU A 100 -2.74 6.39 -5.60
CA LEU A 100 -1.88 6.11 -4.46
C LEU A 100 -2.70 5.49 -3.34
N LEU A 101 -2.44 4.22 -3.09
CA LEU A 101 -3.13 3.37 -2.14
C LEU A 101 -2.13 2.90 -1.08
N ILE A 102 -2.54 2.91 0.18
CA ILE A 102 -1.75 2.40 1.30
C ILE A 102 -2.59 1.35 2.03
N GLU A 103 -2.05 0.14 2.15
CA GLU A 103 -2.76 -1.02 2.70
C GLU A 103 -1.95 -1.70 3.81
N ALA A 104 -2.67 -2.16 4.84
CA ALA A 104 -2.15 -3.07 5.84
C ALA A 104 -1.99 -4.47 5.25
N THR A 105 -0.94 -5.15 5.69
CA THR A 105 -0.66 -6.55 5.37
C THR A 105 -0.05 -7.25 6.58
N GLU A 106 -0.09 -8.57 6.57
CA GLU A 106 0.62 -9.39 7.55
C GLU A 106 2.13 -9.40 7.28
N ASN A 107 2.55 -9.30 6.01
CA ASN A 107 3.97 -9.37 5.63
C ASN A 107 4.25 -8.70 4.28
N ALA A 108 4.59 -7.41 4.31
CA ALA A 108 4.88 -6.63 3.12
C ALA A 108 6.12 -7.11 2.35
N VAL A 109 7.06 -7.79 3.01
CA VAL A 109 8.24 -8.36 2.33
C VAL A 109 7.82 -9.54 1.47
N ALA A 110 7.00 -10.45 2.00
CA ALA A 110 6.48 -11.58 1.24
C ALA A 110 5.62 -11.12 0.06
N ASP A 111 4.80 -10.08 0.26
CA ASP A 111 4.01 -9.47 -0.82
C ASP A 111 4.91 -8.86 -1.92
N ALA A 112 5.98 -8.18 -1.51
CA ALA A 112 6.95 -7.60 -2.43
C ALA A 112 7.69 -8.68 -3.23
N GLU A 113 8.12 -9.77 -2.59
CA GLU A 113 8.74 -10.93 -3.24
C GLU A 113 7.81 -11.58 -4.26
N LYS A 114 6.54 -11.80 -3.88
CA LYS A 114 5.52 -12.31 -4.79
C LYS A 114 5.29 -11.39 -5.97
N SER A 115 5.24 -10.08 -5.73
CA SER A 115 5.13 -9.06 -6.79
C SER A 115 6.32 -9.10 -7.73
N ALA A 116 7.55 -9.30 -7.23
CA ALA A 116 8.77 -9.33 -8.03
C ALA A 116 8.95 -10.61 -8.86
N ALA A 117 8.25 -11.70 -8.56
CA ALA A 117 8.37 -12.98 -9.26
C ALA A 117 8.14 -12.86 -10.78
N ARG A 118 7.22 -11.99 -11.23
CA ARG A 118 6.97 -11.76 -12.66
C ARG A 118 8.18 -11.13 -13.35
N HIS A 119 8.85 -10.17 -12.72
CA HIS A 119 10.08 -9.58 -13.26
C HIS A 119 11.21 -10.60 -13.34
N GLN A 120 11.39 -11.43 -12.29
CA GLN A 120 12.41 -12.48 -12.29
C GLN A 120 12.24 -13.46 -13.45
N ALA A 121 11.00 -13.84 -13.79
CA ALA A 121 10.72 -14.72 -14.92
C ALA A 121 11.12 -14.10 -16.27
N VAL A 122 11.01 -12.78 -16.42
CA VAL A 122 11.34 -12.06 -17.66
C VAL A 122 12.85 -11.99 -17.89
N LEU A 123 13.68 -11.99 -16.84
CA LEU A 123 15.13 -11.78 -16.94
C LEU A 123 15.89 -12.81 -17.78
N THR A 124 15.34 -14.00 -18.01
CA THR A 124 16.05 -15.11 -18.67
C THR A 124 16.40 -14.82 -20.13
N ASP A 125 15.51 -14.13 -20.87
CA ASP A 125 15.64 -13.85 -22.31
C ASP A 125 15.34 -12.37 -22.65
N ALA A 126 15.52 -11.46 -21.67
CA ALA A 126 15.13 -10.05 -21.81
C ALA A 126 16.19 -9.16 -22.48
N ASN A 127 15.70 -8.09 -23.09
CA ASN A 127 16.50 -6.89 -23.32
C ASN A 127 16.66 -6.15 -22.00
N ILE A 128 17.89 -6.10 -21.49
CA ILE A 128 18.22 -5.54 -20.18
C ILE A 128 18.87 -4.17 -20.34
N THR A 129 18.35 -3.22 -19.58
CA THR A 129 18.91 -1.89 -19.40
C THR A 129 19.21 -1.67 -17.94
N LYS A 130 20.42 -1.22 -17.60
CA LYS A 130 20.87 -1.05 -16.22
C LYS A 130 21.30 0.40 -15.98
N GLY A 131 20.75 1.00 -14.92
CA GLY A 131 21.23 2.25 -14.35
C GLY A 131 21.90 2.03 -12.99
N ASP A 132 22.21 3.12 -12.30
CA ASP A 132 22.87 3.07 -10.98
C ASP A 132 21.99 2.47 -9.89
N THR A 133 20.68 2.71 -9.97
CA THR A 133 19.69 2.34 -8.94
C THR A 133 18.61 1.40 -9.47
N TYR A 134 18.69 0.99 -10.74
CA TYR A 134 17.65 0.20 -11.37
C TYR A 134 18.16 -0.80 -12.41
N LEU A 135 17.34 -1.82 -12.64
CA LEU A 135 17.47 -2.80 -13.72
C LEU A 135 16.11 -2.95 -14.39
N CYS A 136 16.03 -2.53 -15.66
CA CYS A 136 14.85 -2.66 -16.49
C CYS A 136 15.00 -3.84 -17.45
N ALA A 137 13.92 -4.58 -17.63
CA ALA A 137 13.84 -5.74 -18.50
C ALA A 137 12.54 -5.66 -19.32
N SER A 138 12.66 -5.85 -20.64
CA SER A 138 11.53 -6.00 -21.54
C SER A 138 11.72 -7.24 -22.40
N THR A 139 10.61 -7.78 -22.89
CA THR A 139 10.63 -8.69 -24.03
C THR A 139 10.97 -7.91 -25.31
N SER A 140 10.94 -8.56 -26.47
CA SER A 140 11.28 -7.95 -27.77
C SER A 140 10.50 -6.66 -28.09
N ASP A 141 9.34 -6.45 -27.45
CA ASP A 141 8.60 -5.19 -27.42
C ASP A 141 8.97 -4.37 -26.16
N THR A 142 9.59 -3.20 -26.35
CA THR A 142 9.86 -2.25 -25.23
C THR A 142 8.57 -1.65 -24.63
N THR A 143 7.43 -2.00 -25.22
CA THR A 143 6.09 -1.63 -24.74
C THR A 143 5.82 -2.21 -23.36
N ASN A 144 6.19 -3.47 -23.10
CA ASN A 144 6.01 -4.10 -21.81
C ASN A 144 7.36 -4.18 -21.10
N THR A 145 7.59 -3.26 -20.17
CA THR A 145 8.84 -3.20 -19.42
C THR A 145 8.56 -3.35 -17.94
N SER A 146 9.43 -4.08 -17.27
CA SER A 146 9.47 -4.18 -15.81
C SER A 146 10.81 -3.67 -15.32
N CYS A 147 10.82 -2.85 -14.27
CA CYS A 147 12.05 -2.31 -13.72
C CYS A 147 12.10 -2.59 -12.23
N GLN A 148 13.18 -3.22 -11.80
CA GLN A 148 13.52 -3.35 -10.39
C GLN A 148 14.34 -2.14 -9.95
N HIS A 149 13.97 -1.55 -8.81
CA HIS A 149 14.67 -0.43 -8.19
C HIS A 149 15.08 -0.78 -6.75
N VAL A 150 16.03 -0.03 -6.20
CA VAL A 150 16.33 -0.10 -4.76
C VAL A 150 15.17 0.53 -3.97
N SER A 151 14.61 -0.22 -3.02
CA SER A 151 13.53 0.27 -2.16
C SER A 151 14.02 1.39 -1.24
N PRO A 152 13.31 2.54 -1.14
CA PRO A 152 13.67 3.64 -0.25
C PRO A 152 13.35 3.37 1.23
N TYR A 153 12.55 2.32 1.53
CA TYR A 153 12.02 2.10 2.89
C TYR A 153 12.54 0.82 3.54
N LEU A 154 12.45 -0.31 2.84
CA LEU A 154 12.86 -1.62 3.33
C LEU A 154 13.82 -2.27 2.34
N ALA A 155 15.11 -2.27 2.67
CA ALA A 155 16.15 -2.83 1.81
C ALA A 155 15.95 -4.33 1.49
N LYS A 156 15.28 -5.08 2.37
CA LYS A 156 14.95 -6.50 2.18
C LYS A 156 13.78 -6.76 1.23
N ALA A 157 12.95 -5.75 0.95
CA ALA A 157 11.77 -5.91 0.11
C ALA A 157 12.09 -5.50 -1.34
N PRO A 158 11.96 -6.40 -2.33
CA PRO A 158 12.21 -6.05 -3.72
C PRO A 158 11.14 -5.07 -4.22
N LEU A 159 11.57 -4.02 -4.91
CA LEU A 159 10.68 -3.03 -5.50
C LEU A 159 10.72 -3.18 -7.01
N VAL A 160 9.56 -3.49 -7.60
CA VAL A 160 9.42 -3.63 -9.04
C VAL A 160 8.25 -2.80 -9.53
N THR A 161 8.52 -2.00 -10.57
CA THR A 161 7.51 -1.28 -11.33
C THR A 161 7.24 -2.02 -12.63
N TYR A 162 5.97 -2.11 -13.02
CA TYR A 162 5.53 -2.69 -14.27
C TYR A 162 4.89 -1.61 -15.13
N CYS A 163 5.32 -1.49 -16.39
CA CYS A 163 4.81 -0.50 -17.31
C CYS A 163 4.40 -1.15 -18.64
N ASP A 164 3.21 -0.79 -19.11
CA ASP A 164 2.78 -1.03 -20.48
C ASP A 164 3.00 0.24 -21.33
N ALA A 165 2.33 0.35 -22.48
CA ALA A 165 2.44 1.51 -23.37
C ALA A 165 1.97 2.84 -22.75
N GLN A 166 1.10 2.80 -21.74
CA GLN A 166 0.34 3.94 -21.24
C GLN A 166 0.51 4.18 -19.75
N ILE A 167 0.65 3.12 -18.96
CA ILE A 167 0.60 3.20 -17.51
C ILE A 167 1.79 2.45 -16.93
N CYS A 168 2.34 3.02 -15.87
CA CYS A 168 3.23 2.37 -14.95
C CYS A 168 2.53 2.14 -13.61
N GLU A 169 2.80 1.01 -12.99
CA GLU A 169 2.29 0.63 -11.68
C GLU A 169 3.42 0.06 -10.82
N ILE A 170 3.45 0.50 -9.56
CA ILE A 170 4.15 -0.17 -8.47
C ILE A 170 3.09 -0.96 -7.70
N PRO A 171 3.03 -2.29 -7.83
CA PRO A 171 2.02 -3.08 -7.12
C PRO A 171 2.28 -3.10 -5.61
N VAL A 172 3.55 -3.22 -5.22
CA VAL A 172 3.97 -3.32 -3.82
C VAL A 172 5.26 -2.54 -3.61
N LEU A 173 5.15 -1.43 -2.88
CA LEU A 173 6.25 -0.72 -2.24
C LEU A 173 6.10 -0.88 -0.74
N ALA A 174 6.87 -1.80 -0.15
CA ALA A 174 6.82 -2.08 1.27
C ALA A 174 7.36 -0.87 2.07
N LEU A 175 6.48 -0.20 2.82
CA LEU A 175 6.82 0.96 3.65
C LEU A 175 7.43 0.52 4.99
N ASN A 176 6.89 -0.56 5.55
CA ASN A 176 7.40 -1.31 6.69
C ASN A 176 6.86 -2.76 6.61
N ASP A 177 7.11 -3.58 7.63
CA ASP A 177 6.74 -5.01 7.58
C ASP A 177 5.22 -5.26 7.49
N GLY A 178 4.38 -4.33 7.95
CA GLY A 178 2.92 -4.47 8.00
C GLY A 178 2.15 -3.56 7.04
N ILE A 179 2.83 -2.78 6.20
CA ILE A 179 2.20 -1.81 5.30
C ILE A 179 2.94 -1.77 3.96
N PHE A 180 2.17 -1.79 2.88
CA PHE A 180 2.68 -1.49 1.55
C PHE A 180 1.88 -0.40 0.86
N ILE A 181 2.46 0.08 -0.23
CA ILE A 181 1.91 1.13 -1.09
C ILE A 181 1.75 0.57 -2.49
N THR A 182 0.61 0.86 -3.11
CA THR A 182 0.40 0.70 -4.55
C THR A 182 0.30 2.08 -5.17
N ALA A 183 1.01 2.31 -6.27
CA ALA A 183 0.98 3.59 -6.98
C ALA A 183 0.95 3.37 -8.49
N SER A 184 0.28 4.27 -9.21
CA SER A 184 0.20 4.20 -10.67
C SER A 184 0.27 5.58 -11.31
N TRP A 185 0.87 5.70 -12.50
CA TRP A 185 0.95 6.95 -13.25
C TRP A 185 0.98 6.70 -14.76
N THR A 186 0.72 7.75 -15.55
CA THR A 186 0.84 7.69 -17.01
C THR A 186 2.31 7.64 -17.41
N ARG A 187 2.69 6.61 -18.17
CA ARG A 187 4.02 6.48 -18.75
C ARG A 187 4.25 7.58 -19.79
N VAL A 188 5.39 8.26 -19.71
CA VAL A 188 5.83 9.22 -20.73
C VAL A 188 7.08 8.75 -21.48
N ALA A 189 7.94 7.98 -20.81
CA ALA A 189 9.17 7.45 -21.35
C ALA A 189 8.96 6.44 -22.47
N GLN A 190 9.66 6.64 -23.58
CA GLN A 190 9.58 5.78 -24.77
C GLN A 190 10.72 4.75 -24.85
N THR A 191 11.76 4.90 -24.02
CA THR A 191 12.92 3.99 -23.97
C THR A 191 13.07 3.41 -22.56
N GLN A 192 13.75 2.26 -22.43
CA GLN A 192 13.98 1.63 -21.12
C GLN A 192 14.85 2.50 -20.19
N ASP A 193 15.86 3.18 -20.72
CA ASP A 193 16.68 4.13 -19.94
C ASP A 193 15.84 5.29 -19.37
N ALA A 194 15.02 5.91 -20.23
CA ALA A 194 14.15 7.00 -19.82
C ALA A 194 13.09 6.51 -18.81
N LEU A 195 12.63 5.26 -18.95
CA LEU A 195 11.66 4.66 -18.04
C LEU A 195 12.26 4.43 -16.65
N GLY A 196 13.50 3.93 -16.56
CA GLY A 196 14.19 3.78 -15.29
C GLY A 196 14.36 5.11 -14.55
N GLN A 197 14.61 6.20 -15.27
CA GLN A 197 14.67 7.56 -14.71
C GLN A 197 13.30 8.07 -14.27
N GLU A 198 12.28 7.94 -15.12
CA GLU A 198 10.90 8.33 -14.79
C GLU A 198 10.43 7.65 -13.50
N ILE A 199 10.67 6.33 -13.36
CA ILE A 199 10.32 5.59 -12.13
C ILE A 199 11.07 6.16 -10.92
N SER A 200 12.36 6.48 -11.07
CA SER A 200 13.17 7.05 -9.98
C SER A 200 12.63 8.40 -9.52
N GLU A 201 12.20 9.25 -10.46
CA GLU A 201 11.55 10.53 -10.17
C GLU A 201 10.21 10.33 -9.44
N LYS A 202 9.38 9.38 -9.87
CA LYS A 202 8.12 9.07 -9.20
C LYS A 202 8.33 8.51 -7.80
N LEU A 203 9.34 7.67 -7.59
CA LEU A 203 9.71 7.20 -6.25
C LEU A 203 10.16 8.35 -5.35
N GLY A 204 10.95 9.30 -5.86
CA GLY A 204 11.35 10.50 -5.12
C GLY A 204 10.17 11.42 -4.76
N LEU A 205 9.20 11.55 -5.66
CA LEU A 205 7.95 12.27 -5.43
C LEU A 205 7.12 11.60 -4.33
N LEU A 206 6.94 10.27 -4.40
CA LEU A 206 6.24 9.51 -3.37
C LEU A 206 6.90 9.67 -2.01
N ASP A 207 8.24 9.57 -1.95
CA ASP A 207 8.97 9.72 -0.69
C ASP A 207 8.81 11.11 -0.07
N THR A 208 9.01 12.14 -0.89
CA THR A 208 8.83 13.53 -0.46
C THR A 208 7.42 13.79 0.07
N PHE A 209 6.40 13.22 -0.59
CA PHE A 209 5.02 13.34 -0.14
C PHE A 209 4.79 12.58 1.17
N LEU A 210 5.23 11.33 1.29
CA LEU A 210 4.89 10.46 2.42
C LEU A 210 5.57 10.87 3.73
N GLN A 211 6.81 11.37 3.69
CA GLN A 211 7.58 11.74 4.87
C GLN A 211 6.84 12.61 5.91
N PRO A 212 6.18 13.73 5.55
CA PRO A 212 5.43 14.54 6.52
C PRO A 212 4.13 13.89 7.02
N HIS A 213 3.64 12.85 6.36
CA HIS A 213 2.34 12.24 6.64
C HIS A 213 2.45 10.93 7.42
N VAL A 214 3.56 10.20 7.29
CA VAL A 214 3.79 8.93 7.99
C VAL A 214 4.58 9.17 9.26
N LYS A 215 3.95 8.97 10.42
CA LYS A 215 4.67 8.89 11.69
C LYS A 215 4.98 7.44 12.03
N ARG A 216 6.28 7.13 12.15
CA ARG A 216 6.76 5.93 12.83
C ARG A 216 6.66 6.19 14.33
N ILE A 217 5.85 5.42 15.04
CA ILE A 217 5.77 5.45 16.51
C ILE A 217 6.86 4.55 17.08
#